data_AF-A0A199VBF5-F1
#
_entry.id   AF-A0A199VBF5-F1
#
_cell.length_a   1.000
_cell.length_b   1.000
_cell.length_c   1.000
_cell.angle_alpha   90.00
_cell.angle_beta   90.00
_cell.angle_gamma   90.00
#
_symmetry.space_group_name_H-M   'P 1'
#
loop_
_entity.id
_entity.type
_entity.pdbx_description
1 polymer ?
#
loop_
_entity_poly.entity_id
_entity_poly.type
_entity_poly.pdbx_seq_one_letter_code
_entity_poly.pdbx_strand_id
1 'polypeptide(L)'
;MTVDDTTALAAPGNGRTVCVTGAGGFIASWLVKLLLERGYTVKGTTAAEQAAWDAARERGLELAVVNPVLVLGPLLQPGINASTAHVLKYLDGSARTFANAVQAYVHVRDVADAHLRVYESPAASGRCSDEINPRKQPYKFSNQRLKDLGLEFTPAMQCLYETVKSLQEKGHLMVMNL
;
A
#
# COMPACT_ATOMS: atom_id res chain seq x y z
N MET A 1 -25.41 -27.70 -32.78
CA MET A 1 -24.98 -26.28 -32.73
C MET A 1 -24.45 -26.04 -31.34
N THR A 2 -23.14 -26.11 -31.19
CA THR A 2 -22.42 -25.88 -29.94
C THR A 2 -22.41 -24.39 -29.64
N VAL A 3 -22.73 -24.04 -28.39
CA VAL A 3 -22.60 -22.69 -27.84
C VAL A 3 -21.13 -22.56 -27.45
N ASP A 4 -20.35 -21.73 -28.16
CA ASP A 4 -18.99 -21.39 -27.76
C ASP A 4 -19.06 -20.37 -26.63
N ASP A 5 -18.77 -20.87 -25.43
CA ASP A 5 -18.64 -20.13 -24.19
C ASP A 5 -17.13 -20.00 -23.90
N THR A 6 -16.51 -18.92 -24.39
CA THR A 6 -15.18 -18.46 -23.94
C THR A 6 -14.89 -17.06 -24.51
N THR A 7 -15.63 -16.05 -24.04
CA THR A 7 -15.08 -14.69 -24.04
C THR A 7 -14.12 -14.61 -22.87
N ALA A 8 -12.82 -14.79 -23.13
CA ALA A 8 -11.80 -14.42 -22.17
C ALA A 8 -12.02 -12.95 -21.82
N LEU A 9 -12.36 -12.67 -20.55
CA LEU A 9 -12.50 -11.29 -20.06
C LEU A 9 -11.18 -10.58 -20.37
N ALA A 10 -11.21 -9.60 -21.27
CA ALA A 10 -10.01 -8.84 -21.62
C ALA A 10 -9.42 -8.25 -20.33
N ALA A 11 -8.11 -8.44 -20.13
CA ALA A 11 -7.43 -7.92 -18.94
C ALA A 11 -7.71 -6.40 -18.83
N PRO A 12 -8.12 -5.88 -17.66
CA PRO A 12 -8.62 -4.52 -17.51
C PRO A 12 -7.60 -3.46 -17.95
N GLY A 13 -6.30 -3.78 -17.92
CA GLY A 13 -5.24 -2.92 -18.41
C GLY A 13 -5.29 -2.63 -19.91
N ASN A 14 -5.63 -3.61 -20.75
CA ASN A 14 -5.74 -3.50 -22.21
C ASN A 14 -4.66 -2.62 -22.89
N GLY A 15 -3.41 -2.64 -22.39
CA GLY A 15 -2.28 -1.82 -22.89
C GLY A 15 -2.27 -0.35 -22.45
N ARG A 16 -3.17 0.08 -21.56
CA ARG A 16 -3.20 1.43 -21.00
C ARG A 16 -1.92 1.72 -20.21
N THR A 17 -1.39 2.92 -20.38
CA THR A 17 -0.22 3.39 -19.64
C THR A 17 -0.65 4.20 -18.43
N VAL A 18 -0.10 3.86 -17.26
CA VAL A 18 -0.32 4.58 -16.00
C VAL A 18 1.00 5.13 -15.47
N CYS A 19 0.93 6.26 -14.77
CA CYS A 19 2.07 6.87 -14.09
C CYS A 19 1.99 6.59 -12.59
N VAL A 20 3.03 5.98 -12.02
CA VAL A 20 3.14 5.71 -10.59
C VAL A 20 4.24 6.60 -10.00
N THR A 21 3.88 7.41 -9.01
CA THR A 21 4.87 8.21 -8.28
C THR A 21 5.60 7.34 -7.26
N GLY A 22 6.91 7.54 -7.10
CA GLY A 22 7.75 6.79 -6.18
C GLY A 22 7.86 5.29 -6.48
N ALA A 23 7.78 4.87 -7.75
CA ALA A 23 7.67 3.46 -8.19
C ALA A 23 8.68 2.46 -7.57
N GLY A 24 9.86 2.91 -7.14
CA GLY A 24 10.87 2.08 -6.43
C GLY A 24 10.65 1.96 -4.91
N GLY A 25 9.65 2.63 -4.35
CA GLY A 25 9.31 2.62 -2.93
C GLY A 25 8.53 1.39 -2.51
N PHE A 26 8.44 1.17 -1.20
CA PHE A 26 7.83 -0.04 -0.62
C PHE A 26 6.40 -0.29 -1.13
N ILE A 27 5.50 0.69 -0.99
CA ILE A 27 4.10 0.59 -1.43
C ILE A 27 4.01 0.55 -2.96
N ALA A 28 4.73 1.45 -3.62
CA ALA A 28 4.63 1.61 -5.06
C ALA A 28 5.12 0.37 -5.80
N SER A 29 6.11 -0.37 -5.26
CA SER A 29 6.57 -1.62 -5.86
C SER A 29 5.48 -2.70 -5.90
N TRP A 30 4.64 -2.80 -4.86
CA TRP A 30 3.47 -3.68 -4.84
C TRP A 30 2.38 -3.22 -5.82
N LEU A 31 2.13 -1.90 -5.89
CA LEU A 31 1.18 -1.35 -6.87
C LEU A 31 1.64 -1.61 -8.31
N VAL A 32 2.92 -1.38 -8.62
CA VAL A 32 3.52 -1.68 -9.93
C VAL A 32 3.36 -3.16 -10.25
N LYS A 33 3.68 -4.06 -9.32
CA LYS A 33 3.49 -5.50 -9.49
C LYS A 33 2.04 -5.82 -9.86
N LEU A 34 1.07 -5.31 -9.10
CA LEU A 34 -0.35 -5.57 -9.31
C LEU A 34 -0.86 -5.00 -10.65
N LEU A 35 -0.42 -3.80 -11.03
CA LEU A 35 -0.74 -3.17 -12.32
C LEU A 35 -0.19 -4.00 -13.50
N LEU A 36 1.04 -4.49 -13.39
CA LEU A 36 1.64 -5.34 -14.41
C LEU A 36 0.91 -6.68 -14.52
N GLU A 37 0.56 -7.31 -13.39
CA GLU A 37 -0.25 -8.54 -13.35
C GLU A 37 -1.65 -8.35 -13.99
N ARG A 38 -2.18 -7.13 -13.98
CA ARG A 38 -3.45 -6.76 -14.63
C ARG A 38 -3.31 -6.24 -16.07
N GLY A 39 -2.12 -6.26 -16.65
CA GLY A 39 -1.88 -5.91 -18.06
C GLY A 39 -1.75 -4.42 -18.36
N TYR A 40 -1.43 -3.60 -17.35
CA TYR A 40 -1.11 -2.18 -17.54
C TYR A 40 0.37 -2.00 -17.91
N THR A 41 0.67 -0.95 -18.69
CA THR A 41 2.04 -0.44 -18.85
C THR A 41 2.30 0.62 -17.77
N VAL A 42 3.42 0.54 -17.05
CA VAL A 42 3.69 1.45 -15.92
C VAL A 42 4.91 2.34 -16.21
N LYS A 43 4.77 3.64 -15.98
CA LYS A 43 5.86 4.63 -15.96
C LYS A 43 6.06 5.17 -14.55
N GLY A 44 7.30 5.22 -14.09
CA GLY A 44 7.65 5.77 -12.78
C GLY A 44 7.95 7.27 -12.83
N THR A 45 7.56 8.01 -11.80
CA THR A 45 7.97 9.42 -11.59
C THR A 45 8.23 9.71 -10.12
N THR A 46 8.87 10.83 -9.78
CA THR A 46 9.11 11.27 -8.41
C THR A 46 8.45 12.63 -8.19
N ALA A 47 7.19 12.64 -7.73
CA ALA A 47 6.48 13.87 -7.39
C ALA A 47 5.89 13.76 -5.97
N ALA A 48 5.99 14.84 -5.20
CA ALA A 48 5.38 14.96 -3.87
C ALA A 48 3.91 15.39 -3.99
N GLU A 49 3.12 15.19 -2.93
CA GLU A 49 1.66 15.33 -2.96
C GLU A 49 1.17 16.71 -3.42
N GLN A 50 1.72 17.81 -2.88
CA GLN A 50 1.31 19.16 -3.28
C GLN A 50 1.62 19.43 -4.75
N ALA A 51 2.82 19.04 -5.20
CA ALA A 51 3.22 19.16 -6.60
C ALA A 51 2.34 18.30 -7.53
N ALA A 52 1.86 17.14 -7.06
CA ALA A 52 0.92 16.31 -7.81
C ALA A 52 -0.44 17.00 -7.96
N TRP A 53 -0.95 17.65 -6.91
CA TRP A 53 -2.19 18.43 -6.97
C TRP A 53 -2.08 19.66 -7.86
N ASP A 54 -0.96 20.38 -7.78
CA ASP A 54 -0.71 21.55 -8.62
C ASP A 54 -0.66 21.15 -10.09
N ALA A 55 0.14 20.12 -10.42
CA ALA A 55 0.24 19.59 -11.77
C ALA A 55 -1.09 19.01 -12.29
N ALA A 56 -1.89 18.37 -11.43
CA ALA A 56 -3.20 17.84 -11.83
C ALA A 56 -4.16 18.97 -12.20
N ARG A 57 -4.23 20.03 -11.38
CA ARG A 57 -5.07 21.20 -11.66
C ARG A 57 -4.64 21.93 -12.93
N GLU A 58 -3.34 22.17 -13.10
CA GLU A 58 -2.81 22.85 -14.30
C GLU A 58 -3.11 22.09 -15.60
N ARG A 59 -3.20 20.76 -15.52
CA ARG A 59 -3.37 19.88 -16.68
C ARG A 59 -4.80 19.36 -16.86
N GLY A 60 -5.74 19.77 -15.99
CA GLY A 60 -7.11 19.26 -15.99
C GLY A 60 -7.21 17.75 -15.76
N LEU A 61 -6.29 17.17 -14.97
CA LEU A 61 -6.28 15.74 -14.64
C LEU A 61 -7.11 15.46 -13.39
N GLU A 62 -7.88 14.37 -13.42
CA GLU A 62 -8.48 13.81 -12.21
C GLU A 62 -7.39 13.15 -11.35
N LEU A 63 -7.34 13.50 -10.08
CA LEU A 63 -6.37 12.99 -9.12
C LEU A 63 -7.07 12.44 -7.89
N ALA A 64 -6.73 11.21 -7.53
CA ALA A 64 -7.07 10.61 -6.26
C ALA A 64 -5.80 10.33 -5.45
N VAL A 65 -5.89 10.49 -4.13
CA VAL A 65 -4.77 10.27 -3.21
C VAL A 65 -5.17 9.21 -2.19
N VAL A 66 -4.36 8.16 -2.09
CA VAL A 66 -4.47 7.16 -1.02
C VAL A 66 -3.45 7.53 0.04
N ASN A 67 -3.93 7.80 1.26
CA ASN A 67 -3.08 8.13 2.41
C ASN A 67 -3.00 6.94 3.38
N PRO A 68 -1.95 6.12 3.33
CA PRO A 68 -1.79 5.00 4.23
C PRO A 68 -1.21 5.43 5.58
N VAL A 69 -1.53 4.64 6.61
CA VAL A 69 -0.87 4.69 7.92
C VAL A 69 0.49 3.97 7.86
N LEU A 70 1.06 3.54 9.00
CA LEU A 70 2.33 2.81 8.99
C LEU A 70 2.16 1.47 8.25
N VAL A 71 2.81 1.37 7.09
CA VAL A 71 2.67 0.21 6.21
C VAL A 71 3.63 -0.90 6.61
N LEU A 72 3.10 -2.09 6.79
CA LEU A 72 3.84 -3.32 7.09
C LEU A 72 3.49 -4.41 6.08
N GLY A 73 4.30 -5.46 6.04
CA GLY A 73 4.12 -6.61 5.17
C GLY A 73 5.43 -7.01 4.49
N PRO A 74 5.37 -7.94 3.54
CA PRO A 74 6.56 -8.48 2.88
C PRO A 74 7.23 -7.46 1.95
N LEU A 75 8.55 -7.45 1.96
CA LEU A 75 9.37 -6.53 1.17
C LEU A 75 9.60 -7.12 -0.22
N LEU A 76 9.31 -6.36 -1.29
CA LEU A 76 9.75 -6.75 -2.64
C LEU A 76 11.17 -6.26 -2.89
N GLN A 77 11.46 -5.01 -2.49
CA GLN A 77 12.77 -4.40 -2.56
C GLN A 77 13.79 -5.10 -1.63
N PRO A 78 15.11 -4.99 -1.91
CA PRO A 78 16.13 -5.60 -1.07
C PRO A 78 16.34 -4.87 0.26
N GLY A 79 16.21 -3.53 0.27
CA GLY A 79 16.51 -2.69 1.43
C GLY A 79 15.35 -2.56 2.43
N ILE A 80 15.72 -2.37 3.71
CA ILE A 80 14.79 -2.04 4.79
C ILE A 80 14.31 -0.59 4.60
N ASN A 81 12.99 -0.37 4.66
CA ASN A 81 12.41 0.97 4.65
C ASN A 81 12.14 1.46 6.09
N ALA A 82 11.75 2.73 6.23
CA ALA A 82 11.53 3.35 7.54
C ALA A 82 10.44 2.66 8.39
N SER A 83 9.34 2.20 7.77
CA SER A 83 8.25 1.55 8.50
C SER A 83 8.63 0.16 8.98
N THR A 84 9.36 -0.61 8.16
CA THR A 84 9.93 -1.90 8.56
C THR A 84 11.02 -1.73 9.63
N ALA A 85 11.85 -0.69 9.54
CA ALA A 85 12.85 -0.38 10.58
C ALA A 85 12.20 -0.09 11.94
N HIS A 86 10.99 0.49 11.96
CA HIS A 86 10.23 0.70 13.18
C HIS A 86 9.89 -0.61 13.91
N VAL A 87 9.69 -1.71 13.18
CA VAL A 87 9.43 -3.04 13.75
C VAL A 87 10.75 -3.77 14.04
N LEU A 88 11.69 -3.74 13.09
CA LEU A 88 12.97 -4.46 13.18
C LEU A 88 13.74 -4.11 14.45
N LYS A 89 13.75 -2.83 14.87
CA LYS A 89 14.45 -2.37 16.08
C LYS A 89 14.05 -3.12 17.36
N TYR A 90 12.84 -3.68 17.42
CA TYR A 90 12.39 -4.48 18.56
C TYR A 90 12.84 -5.95 18.45
N LEU A 91 12.99 -6.45 17.22
CA LEU A 91 13.37 -7.83 16.92
C LEU A 91 14.88 -8.05 17.02
N ASP A 92 15.68 -7.06 16.62
CA ASP A 92 17.15 -7.08 16.77
C ASP A 92 17.62 -6.56 18.15
N GLY A 93 16.67 -6.10 18.97
CA GLY A 93 16.90 -5.57 20.30
C GLY A 93 17.45 -4.14 20.36
N SER A 94 17.67 -3.45 19.24
CA SER A 94 18.13 -2.04 19.22
C SER A 94 17.26 -1.13 20.10
N ALA A 95 15.97 -1.42 20.20
CA ALA A 95 15.05 -0.83 21.16
C ALA A 95 14.84 -1.77 22.36
N ARG A 96 15.22 -1.30 23.56
CA ARG A 96 15.01 -2.00 24.84
C ARG A 96 13.67 -1.67 25.50
N THR A 97 13.04 -0.58 25.09
CA THR A 97 11.78 -0.07 25.63
C THR A 97 10.88 0.39 24.48
N PHE A 98 9.57 0.47 24.74
CA PHE A 98 8.59 0.99 23.80
C PHE A 98 7.98 2.29 24.35
N ALA A 99 7.67 3.22 23.46
CA ALA A 99 6.94 4.42 23.82
C ALA A 99 5.48 4.06 24.15
N ASN A 100 4.91 4.70 25.16
CA ASN A 100 3.47 4.63 25.43
C ASN A 100 2.72 5.48 24.40
N ALA A 101 2.56 4.95 23.19
CA ALA A 101 1.91 5.59 22.06
C ALA A 101 1.13 4.55 21.25
N VAL A 102 0.05 5.00 20.61
CA VAL A 102 -0.75 4.19 19.68
C VAL A 102 -0.39 4.55 18.24
N GLN A 103 -0.39 3.57 17.36
CA GLN A 103 -0.12 3.74 15.93
C GLN A 103 -1.04 2.80 15.14
N ALA A 104 -1.58 3.28 14.02
CA ALA A 104 -2.32 2.46 13.09
C ALA A 104 -1.39 1.77 12.09
N TYR A 105 -1.75 0.55 11.70
CA TYR A 105 -1.00 -0.31 10.79
C TYR A 105 -1.89 -0.73 9.62
N VAL A 106 -1.30 -0.88 8.44
CA VAL A 106 -1.98 -1.40 7.26
C VAL A 106 -1.04 -2.32 6.48
N HIS A 107 -1.60 -3.36 5.86
CA HIS A 107 -0.82 -4.27 5.05
C HIS A 107 -0.44 -3.65 3.70
N VAL A 108 0.78 -3.87 3.23
CA VAL A 108 1.28 -3.31 1.98
C VAL A 108 0.47 -3.75 0.76
N ARG A 109 -0.07 -4.97 0.77
CA ARG A 109 -0.96 -5.45 -0.30
C ARG A 109 -2.31 -4.74 -0.28
N ASP A 110 -2.87 -4.47 0.89
CA ASP A 110 -4.14 -3.74 1.02
C ASP A 110 -3.98 -2.30 0.51
N VAL A 111 -2.82 -1.67 0.78
CA VAL A 111 -2.52 -0.34 0.24
C VAL A 111 -2.42 -0.38 -1.29
N ALA A 112 -1.73 -1.38 -1.86
CA ALA A 112 -1.65 -1.54 -3.30
C ALA A 112 -3.02 -1.79 -3.95
N ASP A 113 -3.86 -2.65 -3.35
CA ASP A 113 -5.22 -2.92 -3.82
C ASP A 113 -6.12 -1.68 -3.69
N ALA A 114 -5.98 -0.89 -2.62
CA ALA A 114 -6.66 0.40 -2.48
C ALA A 114 -6.33 1.36 -3.62
N HIS A 115 -5.05 1.49 -4.00
CA HIS A 115 -4.65 2.34 -5.13
C HIS A 115 -5.28 1.87 -6.44
N LEU A 116 -5.32 0.55 -6.66
CA LEU A 116 -5.90 -0.01 -7.87
C LEU A 116 -7.41 0.19 -7.96
N ARG A 117 -8.14 -0.08 -6.87
CA ARG A 117 -9.59 0.12 -6.81
C ARG A 117 -9.98 1.59 -6.98
N VAL A 118 -9.22 2.50 -6.38
CA VAL A 118 -9.40 3.93 -6.56
C VAL A 118 -9.17 4.34 -8.01
N TYR A 119 -8.17 3.76 -8.68
CA TYR A 119 -7.91 4.02 -10.09
C TYR A 119 -8.99 3.47 -11.02
N GLU A 120 -9.52 2.26 -10.74
CA GLU A 120 -10.51 1.59 -11.58
C GLU A 120 -11.95 2.11 -11.37
N SER A 121 -12.21 2.84 -10.28
CA SER A 121 -13.54 3.37 -9.95
C SER A 121 -13.69 4.83 -10.43
N PRO A 122 -14.53 5.10 -11.46
CA PRO A 122 -14.78 6.46 -11.94
C PRO A 122 -15.44 7.38 -10.89
N ALA A 123 -15.99 6.81 -9.81
CA ALA A 123 -16.63 7.54 -8.72
C ALA A 123 -15.69 7.82 -7.52
N ALA A 124 -14.46 7.29 -7.53
CA ALA A 124 -13.53 7.42 -6.42
C ALA A 124 -12.91 8.83 -6.38
N SER A 125 -13.62 9.79 -5.77
CA SER A 125 -13.10 11.12 -5.46
C SER A 125 -13.04 11.37 -3.95
N GLY A 126 -12.00 12.09 -3.50
CA GLY A 126 -11.85 12.57 -2.11
C GLY A 126 -10.80 11.86 -1.26
N ARG A 127 -10.46 12.44 -0.09
CA ARG A 127 -9.48 11.92 0.90
C ARG A 127 -10.17 11.25 2.08
N CYS A 128 -9.61 10.17 2.61
CA CYS A 128 -9.98 9.66 3.94
C CYS A 128 -9.34 10.56 5.01
N SER A 129 -10.13 11.06 5.96
CA SER A 129 -9.69 12.02 6.98
C SER A 129 -9.57 11.33 8.35
N ASP A 130 -8.55 11.72 9.11
CA ASP A 130 -8.33 11.33 10.51
C ASP A 130 -8.53 12.54 11.45
N GLU A 131 -8.96 12.30 12.69
CA GLU A 131 -9.06 13.34 13.74
C GLU A 131 -7.72 13.52 14.50
N ILE A 132 -7.36 14.77 14.88
CA ILE A 132 -6.05 15.15 15.47
C ILE A 132 -6.00 15.03 17.02
N ASN A 133 -4.79 14.76 17.58
CA ASN A 133 -4.24 14.47 18.95
C ASN A 133 -4.87 15.16 20.23
N PRO A 134 -4.61 14.83 21.55
CA PRO A 134 -3.44 14.21 22.24
C PRO A 134 -3.65 12.91 23.06
N ARG A 135 -2.57 12.12 23.26
CA ARG A 135 -2.36 10.83 24.01
C ARG A 135 -3.60 9.96 24.27
N LYS A 136 -3.77 8.89 23.47
CA LYS A 136 -5.09 8.43 23.07
C LYS A 136 -5.31 6.92 23.16
N GLN A 137 -6.49 6.54 23.64
CA GLN A 137 -7.17 5.30 23.23
C GLN A 137 -7.09 5.12 21.70
N PRO A 138 -7.30 3.91 21.14
CA PRO A 138 -7.42 3.74 19.69
C PRO A 138 -8.33 4.85 19.12
N TYR A 139 -7.76 5.73 18.32
CA TYR A 139 -8.51 6.87 17.80
C TYR A 139 -9.51 6.36 16.77
N LYS A 140 -10.66 7.03 16.66
CA LYS A 140 -11.63 6.70 15.62
C LYS A 140 -11.09 7.20 14.28
N PHE A 141 -10.99 6.29 13.33
CA PHE A 141 -10.71 6.60 11.94
C PHE A 141 -11.72 5.86 11.06
N SER A 142 -11.95 6.35 9.85
CA SER A 142 -12.86 5.70 8.89
C SER A 142 -12.10 5.16 7.69
N ASN A 143 -12.22 3.86 7.46
CA ASN A 143 -11.82 3.20 6.23
C ASN A 143 -13.02 2.81 5.37
N GLN A 144 -14.21 3.38 5.64
CA GLN A 144 -15.46 2.98 5.00
C GLN A 144 -15.42 3.15 3.49
N ARG A 145 -14.86 4.27 2.99
CA ARG A 145 -14.74 4.51 1.55
C ARG A 145 -13.99 3.41 0.80
N LEU A 146 -13.01 2.77 1.43
CA LEU A 146 -12.28 1.67 0.82
C LEU A 146 -13.08 0.36 0.91
N LYS A 147 -13.81 0.14 2.01
CA LYS A 147 -14.74 -0.99 2.15
C LYS A 147 -15.89 -0.90 1.16
N ASP A 148 -16.39 0.30 0.86
CA ASP A 148 -17.44 0.54 -0.13
C ASP A 148 -16.96 0.19 -1.56
N LEU A 149 -15.65 0.26 -1.81
CA LEU A 149 -15.00 -0.24 -3.03
C LEU A 149 -14.70 -1.75 -2.97
N GLY A 150 -15.16 -2.45 -1.93
CA GLY A 150 -14.98 -3.89 -1.71
C GLY A 150 -13.62 -4.30 -1.14
N LEU A 151 -12.82 -3.37 -0.61
CA LEU A 151 -11.53 -3.69 -0.02
C LEU A 151 -11.72 -4.41 1.32
N GLU A 152 -11.09 -5.58 1.45
CA GLU A 152 -10.95 -6.29 2.71
C GLU A 152 -9.57 -6.03 3.30
N PHE A 153 -9.52 -5.72 4.59
CA PHE A 153 -8.26 -5.41 5.27
C PHE A 153 -7.67 -6.63 5.96
N THR A 154 -6.40 -6.87 5.71
CA THR A 154 -5.60 -7.89 6.38
C THR A 154 -5.44 -7.53 7.87
N PRO A 155 -5.66 -8.48 8.80
CA PRO A 155 -5.49 -8.23 10.23
C PRO A 155 -4.05 -7.82 10.60
N ALA A 156 -3.89 -6.87 11.53
CA ALA A 156 -2.59 -6.33 11.91
C ALA A 156 -1.56 -7.40 12.35
N MET A 157 -2.02 -8.46 13.02
CA MET A 157 -1.16 -9.58 13.41
C MET A 157 -0.58 -10.32 12.21
N GLN A 158 -1.37 -10.51 11.15
CA GLN A 158 -0.89 -11.10 9.91
C GLN A 158 0.14 -10.19 9.23
N CYS A 159 -0.08 -8.87 9.26
CA CYS A 159 0.88 -7.90 8.73
C CYS A 159 2.25 -8.00 9.41
N LEU A 160 2.25 -8.09 10.74
CA LEU A 160 3.47 -8.24 11.53
C LEU A 160 4.15 -9.57 11.19
N TYR A 161 3.42 -10.68 11.19
CA TYR A 161 3.95 -12.00 10.86
C TYR A 161 4.65 -12.02 9.49
N GLU A 162 3.99 -11.53 8.44
CA GLU A 162 4.56 -11.52 7.09
C GLU A 162 5.76 -10.56 6.97
N THR A 163 5.79 -9.48 7.76
CA THR A 163 6.95 -8.59 7.83
C THR A 163 8.16 -9.31 8.42
N VAL A 164 7.99 -10.00 9.56
CA VAL A 164 9.07 -10.74 10.22
C VAL A 164 9.59 -11.85 9.32
N LYS A 165 8.69 -12.63 8.73
CA LYS A 165 9.07 -13.69 7.80
C LYS A 165 9.89 -13.15 6.62
N SER A 166 9.45 -12.03 6.03
CA SER A 166 10.18 -11.40 4.92
C SER A 166 11.55 -10.86 5.34
N LEU A 167 11.70 -10.35 6.56
CA LEU A 167 13.00 -9.94 7.12
C LEU A 167 13.95 -11.13 7.27
N GLN A 168 13.44 -12.27 7.76
CA GLN A 168 14.22 -13.51 7.89
C GLN A 168 14.66 -14.05 6.53
N GLU A 169 13.74 -14.17 5.57
CA GLU A 169 14.00 -14.66 4.22
C GLU A 169 15.05 -13.82 3.47
N LYS A 170 15.14 -12.52 3.78
CA LYS A 170 16.11 -11.59 3.19
C LYS A 170 17.40 -11.43 3.98
N GLY A 171 17.57 -12.18 5.09
CA GLY A 171 18.77 -12.13 5.92
C GLY A 171 18.89 -10.89 6.81
N HIS A 172 17.83 -10.09 6.94
CA HIS A 172 17.80 -8.91 7.80
C HIS A 172 17.55 -9.23 9.28
N LEU A 173 17.06 -10.44 9.56
CA LEU A 173 16.86 -10.95 10.92
C LEU A 173 17.43 -12.36 11.01
N MET A 174 18.41 -12.57 11.89
CA MET A 174 18.98 -13.90 12.10
C MET A 174 17.92 -14.82 12.72
N VAL A 175 17.72 -15.99 12.11
CA VAL A 175 16.94 -17.08 12.72
C VAL A 175 17.90 -17.86 13.60
N MET A 176 17.74 -17.76 14.93
CA MET A 176 18.41 -18.70 15.82
C MET A 176 17.72 -20.06 15.66
N ASN A 177 18.37 -20.99 14.96
CA ASN A 177 18.00 -22.39 15.04
C ASN A 177 18.36 -22.84 16.47
N LEU A 178 17.35 -22.98 17.32
CA LEU A 178 17.45 -23.64 18.62
C LEU A 178 17.41 -25.16 18.44
#